data_AF-T1AEI5-F1
#
_entry.id   AF-T1AEI5-F1
#
_cell.length_a   1.000
_cell.length_b   1.000
_cell.length_c   1.000
_cell.angle_alpha   90.00
_cell.angle_beta   90.00
_cell.angle_gamma   90.00
#
_symmetry.space_group_name_H-M   'P 1'
#
loop_
_entity.id
_entity.type
_entity.pdbx_description
1 polymer ?
#
loop_
_entity_poly.entity_id
_entity_poly.type
_entity_poly.pdbx_seq_one_letter_code
_entity_poly.pdbx_strand_id
1 'polypeptide(L)'
;MGRPRRKALAYSALLGGGFLGLFLLAGLIGPVAIAPLTVFHILGYEITGGAFGGSPCGGSIDSARCSTLVLIVWDSVVPEILLAFLAGALLGVSGGLLQGVFRNPLADPYLLGISTGAAIGASILFVFGVGLAQANLALPLFAFAGALL
;
A
#
# COMPACT_ATOMS: atom_id res chain seq x y z
N MET A 1 -40.75 8.22 8.43
CA MET A 1 -39.71 7.15 8.47
C MET A 1 -38.90 7.10 7.16
N GLY A 2 -38.01 8.07 6.87
CA GLY A 2 -37.35 8.14 5.54
C GLY A 2 -35.97 8.83 5.44
N ARG A 3 -35.21 8.95 6.54
CA ARG A 3 -33.97 9.76 6.58
C ARG A 3 -32.59 9.05 6.64
N PRO A 4 -32.42 7.72 6.80
CA PRO A 4 -31.08 7.16 7.03
C PRO A 4 -30.19 7.13 5.76
N ARG A 5 -30.77 6.98 4.56
CA ARG A 5 -30.02 6.82 3.30
C ARG A 5 -29.27 8.07 2.84
N ARG A 6 -29.81 9.27 3.07
CA ARG A 6 -29.14 10.54 2.70
C ARG A 6 -27.92 10.85 3.56
N LYS A 7 -27.95 10.49 4.85
CA LYS A 7 -26.79 10.67 5.74
C LYS A 7 -25.69 9.66 5.42
N ALA A 8 -26.06 8.40 5.17
CA ALA A 8 -25.10 7.36 4.76
C ALA A 8 -24.37 7.73 3.46
N LEU A 9 -25.07 8.26 2.46
CA LEU A 9 -24.48 8.72 1.19
C LEU A 9 -23.53 9.92 1.38
N ALA A 10 -23.86 10.82 2.31
CA ALA A 10 -23.00 11.97 2.64
C ALA A 10 -21.73 11.53 3.37
N TYR A 11 -21.82 10.56 4.30
CA TYR A 11 -20.64 10.01 4.97
C TYR A 11 -19.74 9.23 4.02
N SER A 12 -20.29 8.42 3.10
CA SER A 12 -19.48 7.72 2.10
C SER A 12 -18.81 8.68 1.11
N ALA A 13 -19.47 9.78 0.75
CA ALA A 13 -18.90 10.81 -0.12
C ALA A 13 -17.79 11.62 0.59
N LEU A 14 -17.97 11.95 1.87
CA LEU A 14 -16.94 12.59 2.69
C LEU A 14 -15.74 11.67 2.92
N LEU A 15 -15.96 10.39 3.20
CA LEU A 15 -14.90 9.40 3.30
C LEU A 15 -14.17 9.21 1.97
N GLY A 16 -14.90 9.09 0.86
CA GLY A 16 -14.32 8.97 -0.48
C GLY A 16 -13.51 10.21 -0.87
N GLY A 17 -14.03 11.41 -0.60
CA GLY A 17 -13.33 12.68 -0.84
C GLY A 17 -12.09 12.85 0.04
N GLY A 18 -12.18 12.45 1.32
CA GLY A 18 -11.04 12.44 2.25
C GLY A 18 -9.95 11.47 1.81
N PHE A 19 -10.32 10.27 1.35
CA PHE A 19 -9.38 9.28 0.83
C PHE A 19 -8.70 9.78 -0.46
N LEU A 20 -9.46 10.40 -1.37
CA LEU A 20 -8.92 11.02 -2.58
C LEU A 20 -7.96 12.18 -2.25
N GLY A 21 -8.29 13.00 -1.25
CA GLY A 21 -7.44 14.10 -0.77
C GLY A 21 -6.14 13.60 -0.13
N LEU A 22 -6.22 12.56 0.71
CA LEU A 22 -5.06 11.89 1.29
C LEU A 22 -4.17 11.24 0.23
N PHE A 23 -4.76 10.63 -0.80
CA PHE A 23 -4.04 10.04 -1.93
C PHE A 23 -3.27 11.10 -2.73
N LEU A 24 -3.89 12.26 -2.98
CA LEU A 24 -3.25 13.39 -3.66
C LEU A 24 -2.14 14.02 -2.81
N LEU A 25 -2.33 14.16 -1.50
CA LEU A 25 -1.30 14.65 -0.57
C LEU A 25 -0.15 13.66 -0.40
N ALA A 26 -0.42 12.36 -0.38
CA ALA A 26 0.62 11.33 -0.34
C ALA A 26 1.49 11.35 -1.61
N GLY A 27 0.90 11.61 -2.78
CA GLY A 27 1.62 11.80 -4.03
C GLY A 27 2.58 13.00 -4.03
N LEU A 28 2.38 13.98 -3.13
CA LEU A 28 3.27 15.13 -2.95
C LEU A 28 4.48 14.84 -2.04
N ILE A 29 4.45 13.76 -1.25
CA ILE A 29 5.48 13.45 -0.22
C ILE A 29 6.43 12.33 -0.68
N GLY A 30 6.27 11.83 -1.91
CA GLY A 30 7.13 10.78 -2.46
C GLY A 30 8.60 11.21 -2.63
N PRO A 31 9.57 10.28 -2.49
CA PRO A 31 11.00 10.54 -2.63
C PRO A 31 11.41 11.06 -4.02
N VAL A 32 10.55 10.86 -5.04
CA VAL A 32 10.62 11.49 -6.36
C VAL A 32 9.19 11.83 -6.78
N ALA A 33 8.92 13.09 -7.09
CA ALA A 33 7.61 13.55 -7.57
C ALA A 33 7.37 13.08 -9.01
N ILE A 34 6.95 11.81 -9.15
CA ILE A 34 6.61 11.20 -10.43
C ILE A 34 5.10 11.32 -10.61
N ALA A 35 4.65 12.02 -11.66
CA ALA A 35 3.23 12.11 -11.97
C ALA A 35 2.68 10.68 -12.21
N PRO A 36 1.57 10.27 -11.59
CA PRO A 36 1.04 8.90 -11.69
C PRO A 36 0.85 8.44 -13.15
N LEU A 37 0.49 9.39 -14.02
CA LEU A 37 0.31 9.20 -15.45
C LEU A 37 1.58 8.68 -16.16
N THR A 38 2.76 9.08 -15.71
CA THR A 38 4.04 8.60 -16.28
C THR A 38 4.34 7.16 -15.88
N VAL A 39 3.98 6.74 -14.66
CA VAL A 39 4.09 5.34 -14.22
C VAL A 39 3.15 4.46 -15.05
N PHE A 40 1.91 4.90 -15.26
CA PHE A 40 0.97 4.17 -16.12
C PHE A 40 1.44 4.06 -17.57
N HIS A 41 2.09 5.09 -18.10
CA HIS A 41 2.63 5.06 -19.46
C HIS A 41 3.85 4.14 -19.58
N ILE A 42 4.77 4.15 -18.61
CA ILE A 42 5.93 3.25 -18.55
C ILE A 42 5.47 1.80 -18.40
N LEU A 43 4.53 1.52 -17.48
CA LEU A 43 3.97 0.19 -17.30
C LEU A 43 3.20 -0.28 -18.54
N GLY A 44 2.39 0.61 -19.14
CA GLY A 44 1.67 0.31 -20.37
C GLY A 44 2.59 0.05 -21.55
N TYR A 45 3.70 0.77 -21.66
CA TYR A 45 4.71 0.58 -22.70
C TYR A 45 5.39 -0.80 -22.59
N GLU A 46 5.80 -1.19 -21.37
CA GLU A 46 6.40 -2.50 -21.12
C GLU A 46 5.41 -3.66 -21.30
N ILE A 47 4.20 -3.55 -20.74
CA ILE A 47 3.18 -4.61 -20.83
C ILE A 47 2.68 -4.79 -22.28
N THR A 48 2.57 -3.71 -23.05
CA THR A 48 2.07 -3.75 -24.45
C THR A 48 3.20 -3.90 -25.47
N GLY A 49 4.45 -4.09 -25.03
CA GLY A 49 5.61 -4.26 -25.92
C GLY A 49 5.85 -3.09 -26.87
N GLY A 50 5.50 -1.86 -26.46
CA GLY A 50 5.65 -0.66 -27.29
C GLY A 50 4.61 -0.49 -28.40
N ALA A 51 3.48 -1.20 -28.37
CA ALA A 51 2.43 -1.10 -29.39
C ALA A 51 1.88 0.33 -29.61
N PHE A 52 2.04 1.22 -28.64
CA PHE A 52 1.61 2.63 -28.73
C PHE A 52 2.62 3.56 -29.42
N GLY A 53 3.81 3.10 -29.78
CA GLY A 53 4.81 3.87 -30.52
C GLY A 53 5.29 5.12 -29.78
N GLY A 54 6.51 5.09 -29.23
CA GLY A 54 7.09 6.22 -28.51
C GLY A 54 8.26 5.81 -27.62
N SER A 55 8.83 6.75 -26.88
CA SER A 55 9.76 6.44 -25.80
C SER A 55 8.99 6.04 -24.53
N PRO A 56 9.53 5.16 -23.66
CA PRO A 56 8.88 4.73 -22.42
C PRO A 56 8.43 5.89 -21.53
N CYS A 57 9.16 7.01 -21.60
CA CYS A 57 8.98 8.18 -20.75
C CYS A 57 8.16 9.31 -21.40
N GLY A 58 7.68 9.12 -22.64
CA GLY A 58 7.19 10.21 -23.47
C GLY A 58 8.34 11.16 -23.84
N GLY A 59 8.30 11.79 -25.02
CA GLY A 59 9.44 12.56 -25.54
C GLY A 59 9.86 13.81 -24.75
N SER A 60 9.32 14.05 -23.55
CA SER A 60 9.56 15.23 -22.71
C SER A 60 10.68 15.07 -21.68
N ILE A 61 11.27 13.89 -21.53
CA ILE A 61 12.27 13.56 -20.50
C ILE A 61 13.59 13.14 -21.16
N ASP A 62 14.72 13.62 -20.62
CA ASP A 62 16.07 13.23 -21.05
C ASP A 62 16.27 11.71 -21.00
N SER A 63 16.94 11.14 -22.01
CA SER A 63 17.20 9.70 -22.13
C SER A 63 17.90 9.10 -20.91
N ALA A 64 18.82 9.84 -20.29
CA ALA A 64 19.51 9.42 -19.06
C ALA A 64 18.56 9.28 -17.86
N ARG A 65 17.63 10.22 -17.68
CA ARG A 65 16.64 10.17 -16.59
C ARG A 65 15.58 9.09 -16.84
N CYS A 66 15.26 8.85 -18.11
CA CYS A 66 14.30 7.83 -18.49
C CYS A 66 14.74 6.43 -18.05
N SER A 67 16.02 6.08 -18.24
CA SER A 67 16.55 4.78 -17.82
C SER A 67 16.44 4.57 -16.30
N THR A 68 16.73 5.58 -15.49
CA THR A 68 16.63 5.50 -14.03
C THR A 68 15.19 5.38 -13.56
N LEU A 69 14.25 6.10 -14.20
CA LEU A 69 12.83 6.03 -13.85
C LEU A 69 12.25 4.64 -14.13
N VAL A 70 12.59 4.02 -15.26
CA VAL A 70 12.16 2.66 -15.57
C VAL A 70 12.65 1.68 -14.50
N LEU A 71 13.92 1.78 -14.09
CA LEU A 71 14.48 0.94 -13.03
C LEU A 71 13.74 1.13 -11.69
N ILE A 72 13.54 2.36 -11.25
CA ILE A 72 12.83 2.68 -9.99
C ILE A 72 11.40 2.14 -10.01
N VAL A 73 10.71 2.27 -11.15
CA VAL A 73 9.34 1.78 -11.28
C VAL A 73 9.28 0.28 -11.05
N TRP A 74 10.19 -0.48 -11.66
CA TRP A 74 10.23 -1.94 -11.52
C TRP A 74 10.73 -2.42 -10.16
N ASP A 75 11.78 -1.80 -9.61
CA ASP A 75 12.41 -2.27 -8.38
C ASP A 75 11.69 -1.80 -7.11
N SER A 76 10.94 -0.70 -7.14
CA SER A 76 10.32 -0.12 -5.94
C SER A 76 8.83 0.16 -6.10
N VAL A 77 8.42 0.85 -7.16
CA VAL A 77 7.03 1.34 -7.27
C VAL A 77 6.04 0.20 -7.48
N VAL A 78 6.34 -0.72 -8.41
CA VAL A 78 5.51 -1.90 -8.69
C VAL A 78 5.32 -2.77 -7.44
N PRO A 79 6.38 -3.20 -6.72
CA PRO A 79 6.21 -4.02 -5.52
C PRO A 79 5.45 -3.29 -4.41
N GLU A 80 5.67 -1.98 -4.21
CA GLU A 80 4.95 -1.20 -3.20
C GLU A 80 3.45 -1.10 -3.49
N ILE A 81 3.07 -0.80 -4.73
CA ILE A 81 1.64 -0.72 -5.12
C ILE A 81 0.97 -2.07 -4.93
N LEU A 82 1.65 -3.17 -5.31
CA LEU A 82 1.13 -4.52 -5.15
C LEU A 82 0.95 -4.87 -3.66
N LEU A 83 1.95 -4.57 -2.82
CA LEU A 83 1.88 -4.80 -1.38
C LEU A 83 0.79 -3.97 -0.72
N ALA A 84 0.63 -2.69 -1.09
CA ALA A 84 -0.42 -1.82 -0.57
C ALA A 84 -1.82 -2.37 -0.91
N PHE A 85 -2.02 -2.83 -2.15
CA PHE A 85 -3.28 -3.45 -2.57
C PHE A 85 -3.57 -4.74 -1.80
N LEU A 86 -2.58 -5.63 -1.70
CA LEU A 86 -2.70 -6.90 -0.96
C LEU A 86 -2.97 -6.67 0.53
N ALA A 87 -2.22 -5.76 1.16
CA ALA A 87 -2.41 -5.41 2.56
C ALA A 87 -3.81 -4.83 2.83
N GLY A 88 -4.26 -3.90 1.98
CA GLY A 88 -5.62 -3.34 2.08
C GLY A 88 -6.72 -4.39 1.91
N ALA A 89 -6.57 -5.30 0.95
CA ALA A 89 -7.52 -6.40 0.74
C ALA A 89 -7.57 -7.34 1.97
N LEU A 90 -6.41 -7.73 2.50
CA LEU A 90 -6.33 -8.61 3.68
C LEU A 90 -6.91 -7.96 4.94
N LEU A 91 -6.65 -6.67 5.16
CA LEU A 91 -7.24 -5.92 6.27
C LEU A 91 -8.76 -5.84 6.15
N GLY A 92 -9.28 -5.58 4.94
CA GLY A 92 -10.72 -5.58 4.67
C GLY A 92 -11.38 -6.93 4.95
N VAL A 93 -10.76 -8.03 4.51
CA VAL A 93 -11.23 -9.40 4.77
C VAL A 93 -11.17 -9.71 6.26
N SER A 94 -10.06 -9.43 6.93
CA SER A 94 -9.89 -9.66 8.37
C SER A 94 -10.93 -8.91 9.20
N GLY A 95 -11.16 -7.63 8.90
CA GLY A 95 -12.19 -6.82 9.56
C GLY A 95 -13.59 -7.38 9.35
N GLY A 96 -13.94 -7.77 8.12
CA GLY A 96 -15.24 -8.38 7.80
C GLY A 96 -15.46 -9.72 8.51
N LEU A 97 -14.44 -10.58 8.56
CA LEU A 97 -14.50 -11.85 9.29
C LEU A 97 -14.69 -11.62 10.78
N LEU A 98 -13.94 -10.68 11.38
CA LEU A 98 -14.03 -10.39 12.81
C LEU A 98 -15.40 -9.83 13.19
N GLN A 99 -15.91 -8.89 12.40
CA GLN A 99 -17.27 -8.36 12.58
C GLN A 99 -18.32 -9.47 12.46
N GLY A 100 -18.13 -10.45 11.58
CA GLY A 100 -19.00 -11.62 11.43
C GLY A 100 -18.96 -12.59 12.61
N VAL A 101 -17.77 -12.91 13.11
CA VAL A 101 -17.58 -13.84 14.25
C VAL A 101 -18.15 -13.26 15.54
N PHE A 102 -17.80 -12.01 15.86
CA PHE A 102 -18.28 -11.35 17.07
C PHE A 102 -19.70 -10.78 16.93
N ARG A 103 -20.26 -10.79 15.71
CA ARG A 103 -21.53 -10.13 15.36
C ARG A 103 -21.57 -8.69 15.88
N ASN A 104 -20.41 -8.03 15.86
CA ASN A 104 -20.22 -6.69 16.40
C ASN A 104 -19.57 -5.82 15.31
N PRO A 105 -20.28 -4.81 14.79
CA PRO A 105 -19.76 -3.93 13.74
C PRO A 105 -18.59 -3.03 14.22
N LEU A 106 -18.26 -3.03 15.52
CA LEU A 106 -17.11 -2.33 16.10
C LEU A 106 -15.90 -3.23 16.34
N ALA A 107 -15.96 -4.53 16.02
CA ALA A 107 -14.82 -5.42 16.17
C ALA A 107 -13.73 -5.09 15.12
N ASP A 108 -12.52 -4.80 15.60
CA ASP A 108 -11.34 -4.49 14.79
C ASP A 108 -10.19 -5.45 15.19
N PRO A 109 -9.49 -6.10 14.23
CA PRO A 109 -8.32 -6.94 14.51
C PRO A 109 -7.24 -6.26 15.36
N TYR A 110 -7.10 -4.93 15.30
CA TYR A 110 -6.17 -4.19 16.17
C TYR A 110 -6.50 -4.33 17.66
N LEU A 111 -7.77 -4.56 18.04
CA LEU A 111 -8.20 -4.70 19.44
C LEU A 111 -7.82 -6.05 20.06
N LEU A 112 -7.46 -7.05 19.25
CA LEU A 112 -7.08 -8.38 19.74
C LEU A 112 -5.58 -8.51 20.05
N GLY A 113 -4.81 -7.42 19.95
CA GLY A 113 -3.38 -7.43 20.26
C GLY A 113 -2.48 -7.92 19.13
N ILE A 114 -3.04 -8.27 17.96
CA ILE A 114 -2.30 -8.78 16.80
C ILE A 114 -1.22 -7.78 16.36
N SER A 115 -1.55 -6.49 16.28
CA SER A 115 -0.58 -5.45 15.89
C SER A 115 0.49 -5.19 16.95
N THR A 116 0.14 -5.25 18.23
CA THR A 116 1.10 -5.05 19.32
C THR A 116 2.05 -6.25 19.43
N GLY A 117 1.54 -7.47 19.25
CA GLY A 117 2.34 -8.69 19.17
C GLY A 117 3.33 -8.63 18.00
N ALA A 118 2.88 -8.20 16.82
CA ALA A 118 3.75 -7.99 15.67
C ALA A 118 4.89 -6.99 15.94
N ALA A 119 4.57 -5.87 16.59
CA ALA A 119 5.56 -4.85 16.95
C ALA A 119 6.57 -5.37 17.99
N ILE A 120 6.13 -6.18 18.96
CA ILE A 120 7.01 -6.82 19.94
C ILE A 120 7.94 -7.82 19.24
N GLY A 121 7.40 -8.68 18.36
CA GLY A 121 8.21 -9.63 17.59
C GLY A 121 9.29 -8.95 16.75
N ALA A 122 8.93 -7.88 16.04
CA ALA A 122 9.89 -7.08 15.27
C ALA A 122 10.93 -6.38 16.15
N SER A 123 10.52 -5.82 17.30
CA SER A 123 11.45 -5.11 18.20
C SER A 123 12.45 -6.06 18.88
N ILE A 124 12.04 -7.29 19.21
CA ILE A 124 12.94 -8.36 19.67
C ILE A 124 14.06 -8.56 18.65
N LEU A 125 13.73 -8.72 17.36
CA LEU A 125 14.73 -8.92 16.31
C LEU A 125 15.77 -7.78 16.27
N PHE A 126 15.31 -6.53 16.41
CA PHE A 126 16.20 -5.36 16.44
C PHE A 126 17.09 -5.31 17.68
N VAL A 127 16.56 -5.66 18.86
CA VAL A 127 17.32 -5.66 20.12
C VAL A 127 18.41 -6.74 20.10
N PHE A 128 18.13 -7.91 19.52
CA PHE A 128 19.09 -9.01 19.41
C PHE A 128 20.14 -8.81 18.29
N GLY A 129 20.16 -7.63 17.65
CA GLY A 129 21.27 -7.21 16.80
C GLY A 129 21.33 -7.89 15.44
N VAL A 130 20.22 -8.43 14.95
CA VAL A 130 20.16 -8.87 13.54
C VAL A 130 20.19 -7.61 12.68
N GLY A 131 21.35 -7.33 12.09
CA GLY A 131 21.56 -6.16 11.24
C GLY A 131 20.55 -6.13 10.09
N LEU A 132 20.17 -4.92 9.67
CA LEU A 132 19.18 -4.69 8.59
C LEU A 132 19.51 -5.47 7.31
N ALA A 133 20.80 -5.75 7.05
CA ALA A 133 21.26 -6.52 5.89
C ALA A 133 20.89 -8.02 5.93
N GLN A 134 20.68 -8.61 7.11
CA GLN A 134 20.24 -10.01 7.28
C GLN A 134 18.73 -10.11 7.58
N ALA A 135 18.04 -8.99 7.72
CA ALA A 135 16.66 -8.93 8.19
C ALA A 135 15.59 -9.24 7.12
N ASN A 136 15.97 -9.54 5.87
CA ASN A 136 15.05 -9.72 4.73
C ASN A 136 13.82 -10.58 5.05
N LEU A 137 14.01 -11.83 5.46
CA LEU A 137 12.93 -12.74 5.84
C LEU A 137 12.74 -12.82 7.37
N ALA A 138 13.78 -12.53 8.14
CA ALA A 138 13.72 -12.60 9.60
C ALA A 138 12.72 -11.59 10.17
N LEU A 139 12.68 -10.36 9.64
CA LEU A 139 11.78 -9.32 10.12
C LEU A 139 10.29 -9.67 9.98
N PRO A 140 9.78 -10.03 8.79
CA PRO A 140 8.38 -10.43 8.65
C PRO A 140 8.07 -11.72 9.43
N LEU A 141 9.00 -12.66 9.54
CA LEU A 141 8.79 -13.89 10.32
C LEU A 141 8.68 -13.63 11.83
N PHE A 142 9.54 -12.80 12.39
CA PHE A 142 9.47 -12.43 13.81
C PHE A 142 8.25 -11.58 14.12
N ALA A 143 7.88 -10.65 13.23
CA ALA A 143 6.63 -9.90 13.36
C ALA A 143 5.41 -10.85 13.30
N PHE A 144 5.39 -11.79 12.37
CA PHE A 144 4.30 -12.77 12.27
C PHE A 144 4.24 -13.69 13.50
N ALA A 145 5.37 -14.20 13.97
CA ALA A 145 5.44 -15.01 15.18
C ALA A 145 4.97 -14.24 16.42
N GLY A 146 5.36 -12.97 16.54
CA GLY A 146 4.89 -12.09 17.61
C GLY A 146 3.39 -11.81 17.53
N ALA A 147 2.81 -11.72 16.34
CA ALA A 147 1.38 -11.52 16.14
C ALA A 147 0.53 -12.75 16.49
N LEU A 148 1.13 -13.95 16.46
CA LEU A 148 0.48 -15.23 16.75
C LEU A 148 0.36 -15.51 18.27
N LEU A 149 1.21 -14.86 19.07
CA LEU A 149 1.29 -15.00 20.53
C LEU A 149 0.37 -13.99 21.23
#